data_AF-E5VKF3-F1
#
_entry.id   AF-E5VKF3-F1
#
_cell.length_a   1.000
_cell.length_b   1.000
_cell.length_c   1.000
_cell.angle_alpha   90.00
_cell.angle_beta   90.00
_cell.angle_gamma   90.00
#
_symmetry.space_group_name_H-M   'P 1'
#
loop_
_entity.id
_entity.type
_entity.pdbx_description
1 polymer ?
#
loop_
_entity_poly.entity_id
_entity_poly.type
_entity_poly.pdbx_seq_one_letter_code
_entity_poly.pdbx_strand_id
1 'polypeptide(L)' 'MQGYIVENPVEEGKKLENPTYEEYMESGMKQLKKCDMIYMLKNWKQSPGANRELGYAMAKNKIIMFEEKGDEIDVREI' A
#
# COMPACT_ATOMS: atom_id res chain seq x y z
N MET A 1 5.83 3.05 21.63
CA MET A 1 6.17 2.92 20.19
C MET A 1 5.46 1.67 19.71
N GLN A 2 4.47 1.78 18.82
CA GLN A 2 3.84 0.59 18.23
C GLN A 2 4.88 -0.16 17.38
N GLY A 3 5.09 -1.45 17.67
CA GLY A 3 6.19 -2.27 17.15
C GLY A 3 5.94 -2.89 15.78
N TYR A 4 5.55 -2.08 14.79
CA TYR A 4 5.31 -2.57 13.43
C TYR A 4 6.61 -2.71 12.63
N ILE A 5 6.70 -3.78 11.83
CA ILE A 5 7.72 -3.93 10.79
C ILE A 5 7.21 -3.24 9.54
N VAL A 6 7.95 -2.25 9.05
CA VAL A 6 7.55 -1.45 7.87
C VAL A 6 8.16 -2.05 6.61
N GLU A 7 7.30 -2.42 5.67
CA GLU A 7 7.66 -2.78 4.30
C GLU A 7 7.28 -1.59 3.39
N ASN A 8 8.24 -1.04 2.65
CA ASN A 8 8.00 0.08 1.73
C ASN A 8 8.26 -0.35 0.28
N PRO A 9 7.19 -0.52 -0.52
CA PRO A 9 7.28 -0.86 -1.94
C PRO A 9 8.20 0.03 -2.77
N VAL A 10 8.30 1.32 -2.40
CA VAL A 10 9.13 2.30 -3.12
C VAL A 10 10.62 1.99 -2.97
N GLU A 11 11.07 1.58 -1.78
CA GLU A 11 12.48 1.27 -1.54
C GLU A 11 12.90 -0.04 -2.22
N GLU A 12 12.02 -1.04 -2.25
CA GLU A 12 12.28 -2.27 -2.99
C GLU A 12 12.22 -2.06 -4.51
N GLY A 13 11.29 -1.23 -5.00
CA GLY A 13 11.19 -0.89 -6.42
C GLY A 13 12.42 -0.14 -6.95
N LYS A 14 13.08 0.67 -6.12
CA LYS A 14 14.37 1.33 -6.46
C LYS A 14 15.52 0.36 -6.70
N LYS A 15 15.42 -0.89 -6.21
CA LYS A 15 16.43 -1.93 -6.45
C LYS A 15 16.28 -2.58 -7.84
N LEU A 16 15.17 -2.35 -8.52
CA LEU A 16 14.96 -2.81 -9.89
C LEU A 16 15.68 -1.86 -10.86
N GLU A 17 16.42 -2.43 -11.80
CA GLU A 17 17.07 -1.66 -12.85
C GLU A 17 16.09 -1.40 -14.00
N ASN A 18 15.68 -0.13 -14.18
CA ASN A 18 14.74 0.33 -15.20
C ASN A 18 13.44 -0.52 -15.29
N PRO A 19 12.72 -0.74 -14.18
CA PRO A 19 11.52 -1.57 -14.21
C PRO A 19 10.44 -0.93 -15.09
N THR A 20 9.70 -1.79 -15.78
CA THR A 20 8.40 -1.38 -16.31
C THR A 20 7.44 -1.08 -15.16
N TYR A 21 6.39 -0.31 -15.45
CA TYR A 21 5.36 0.01 -14.46
C TYR A 21 4.74 -1.25 -13.83
N GLU A 22 4.51 -2.31 -14.62
CA GLU A 22 3.93 -3.55 -14.09
C GLU A 22 4.91 -4.36 -13.25
N GLU A 23 6.21 -4.40 -13.59
CA GLU A 23 7.22 -5.06 -12.73
C GLU A 23 7.36 -4.35 -11.38
N TYR A 24 7.32 -3.02 -11.40
CA TYR A 24 7.30 -2.21 -10.18
C TYR A 24 6.04 -2.52 -9.34
N MET A 25 4.86 -2.57 -9.97
CA MET A 25 3.60 -2.92 -9.29
C MET A 25 3.60 -4.36 -8.75
N GLU A 26 4.16 -5.31 -9.50
CA GLU A 26 4.23 -6.71 -9.05
C GLU A 26 5.09 -6.84 -7.78
N SER A 27 6.19 -6.07 -7.71
CA SER A 27 7.03 -6.00 -6.52
C SER A 27 6.27 -5.46 -5.30
N GLY A 28 5.55 -4.35 -5.46
CA GLY A 28 4.73 -3.77 -4.37
C GLY A 28 3.63 -4.73 -3.90
N MET A 29 2.94 -5.38 -4.84
CA MET A 29 1.91 -6.38 -4.53
C MET A 29 2.46 -7.62 -3.81
N LYS A 30 3.69 -8.04 -4.11
CA LYS A 30 4.36 -9.16 -3.40
C LYS A 30 4.64 -8.81 -1.93
N GLN A 31 4.95 -7.56 -1.63
CA GLN A 31 5.15 -7.09 -0.25
C GLN A 31 3.81 -6.98 0.46
N LEU A 32 2.83 -6.27 -0.13
CA LEU A 32 1.50 -6.08 0.46
C LEU A 32 0.80 -7.40 0.80
N LYS A 33 1.02 -8.46 0.01
CA LYS A 33 0.54 -9.83 0.31
C LYS A 33 0.93 -10.30 1.71
N LYS A 34 2.13 -9.96 2.18
CA LYS A 34 2.72 -10.41 3.45
C LYS A 34 2.36 -9.51 4.63
N CYS A 35 1.92 -8.28 4.39
CA CYS A 35 1.58 -7.31 5.43
C CYS A 35 0.17 -7.54 5.98
N ASP A 36 -0.05 -7.27 7.26
CA ASP A 36 -1.39 -7.27 7.86
C ASP A 36 -2.17 -5.98 7.56
N MET A 37 -1.45 -4.90 7.27
CA MET A 37 -1.99 -3.56 7.05
C MET A 37 -1.33 -2.82 5.89
N ILE A 38 -2.03 -1.83 5.34
CA ILE A 38 -1.50 -0.84 4.40
C ILE A 38 -1.72 0.57 4.94
N TYR A 39 -0.74 1.44 4.71
CA TYR A 39 -0.82 2.86 5.08
C TYR A 39 -0.80 3.73 3.81
N MET A 40 -1.90 4.41 3.55
CA MET A 40 -2.14 5.20 2.35
C MET A 40 -1.72 6.65 2.57
N LEU A 41 -0.71 7.11 1.82
CA LEU A 41 -0.21 8.48 1.90
C LEU A 41 -1.23 9.50 1.37
N LYS A 42 -1.02 10.78 1.70
CA LYS A 42 -1.74 11.90 1.07
C LYS A 42 -1.70 11.78 -0.44
N ASN A 43 -2.78 12.20 -1.08
CA ASN A 43 -2.96 12.11 -2.53
C ASN A 43 -2.95 10.69 -3.12
N TRP A 44 -3.23 9.65 -2.32
CA TRP A 44 -3.34 8.27 -2.83
C TRP A 44 -4.37 8.14 -3.96
N LYS A 45 -5.43 8.94 -3.93
CA LYS A 45 -6.51 8.95 -4.94
C LYS A 45 -5.99 9.24 -6.35
N GLN A 46 -4.91 10.02 -6.46
CA GLN A 46 -4.27 10.38 -7.73
C GLN A 46 -3.25 9.33 -8.20
N SER A 47 -2.94 8.32 -7.40
CA SER A 47 -1.97 7.27 -7.74
C SER A 47 -2.67 5.99 -8.21
N PRO A 48 -2.59 5.62 -9.50
CA PRO A 48 -3.17 4.37 -10.01
C PRO A 48 -2.61 3.12 -9.28
N GLY A 49 -1.33 3.16 -8.88
CA GLY A 49 -0.72 2.08 -8.12
C GLY A 49 -1.31 1.94 -6.72
N ALA A 50 -1.42 3.05 -5.99
CA ALA A 50 -2.01 3.06 -4.65
C ALA A 50 -3.48 2.60 -4.67
N ASN A 51 -4.24 3.00 -5.71
CA ASN A 51 -5.62 2.53 -5.91
C ASN A 51 -5.70 1.01 -6.14
N ARG A 52 -4.77 0.42 -6.89
CA ARG A 52 -4.69 -1.05 -7.08
C ARG A 52 -4.37 -1.77 -5.78
N GLU A 53 -3.41 -1.25 -5.02
CA GLU A 53 -3.02 -1.80 -3.71
C GLU A 53 -4.16 -1.71 -2.70
N LEU A 54 -4.89 -0.59 -2.67
CA LEU A 54 -6.08 -0.42 -1.84
C LEU A 54 -7.16 -1.44 -2.20
N GLY A 55 -7.49 -1.60 -3.49
CA GLY A 55 -8.49 -2.57 -3.93
C GLY A 55 -8.14 -4.01 -3.51
N TYR A 56 -6.86 -4.36 -3.55
CA TYR A 56 -6.39 -5.65 -3.04
C TYR A 56 -6.52 -5.77 -1.52
N ALA A 57 -6.14 -4.73 -0.77
CA ALA A 57 -6.25 -4.71 0.69
C ALA A 57 -7.71 -4.86 1.16
N MET A 58 -8.64 -4.16 0.50
CA MET A 58 -10.09 -4.29 0.72
C MET A 58 -10.56 -5.72 0.44
N ALA A 59 -10.19 -6.30 -0.71
CA ALA A 59 -10.58 -7.67 -1.07
C ALA A 59 -10.02 -8.75 -0.14
N LYS A 60 -8.95 -8.44 0.61
CA LYS A 60 -8.30 -9.35 1.56
C LYS A 60 -8.58 -9.01 3.02
N ASN A 61 -9.48 -8.08 3.30
CA ASN A 61 -9.81 -7.62 4.66
C ASN A 61 -8.57 -7.25 5.48
N LYS A 62 -7.59 -6.58 4.85
CA LYS A 62 -6.41 -6.03 5.55
C LYS A 62 -6.80 -4.76 6.30
N ILE A 63 -6.00 -4.36 7.28
CA ILE A 63 -6.18 -3.08 7.97
C ILE A 63 -5.74 -1.95 7.03
N ILE A 64 -6.53 -0.89 6.92
CA ILE A 64 -6.27 0.23 6.01
C ILE A 64 -6.22 1.51 6.84
N MET A 65 -5.10 2.23 6.77
CA MET A 65 -4.90 3.52 7.41
C MET A 65 -4.59 4.58 6.37
N PHE A 66 -4.90 5.83 6.67
CA PHE A 66 -4.67 6.96 5.77
C PHE A 66 -3.87 8.06 6.48
N GLU A 67 -3.00 8.75 5.76
CA GLU A 67 -2.26 9.89 6.33
C GLU A 67 -3.19 11.09 6.64
N GLU A 68 -4.30 11.23 5.93
CA GLU A 68 -5.24 12.37 6.08
C GLU A 68 -6.22 12.23 7.26
N LYS A 69 -6.54 11.01 7.70
CA LYS A 69 -7.25 10.77 8.95
C LYS A 69 -6.31 9.95 9.83
N GLY A 70 -5.76 10.55 10.88
CA GLY A 70 -4.82 9.87 11.79
C GLY A 70 -5.37 8.67 12.56
N ASP A 71 -6.54 8.15 12.17
CA ASP A 71 -7.29 7.05 12.76
C ASP A 71 -7.62 6.00 11.69
N GLU A 72 -7.78 4.74 12.10
CA GLU A 72 -8.28 3.66 11.23
C GLU A 72 -9.62 4.06 10.59
N ILE A 73 -9.71 4.01 9.27
CA ILE A 73 -10.96 4.31 8.54
C ILE A 73 -11.65 2.98 8.22
N ASP A 74 -12.93 2.85 8.58
CA ASP A 74 -13.75 1.74 8.09
C ASP A 74 -13.81 1.80 6.56
N VAL A 75 -13.45 0.70 5.90
CA VAL A 75 -13.45 0.55 4.44
C VAL A 75 -14.78 0.88 3.77
N ARG A 76 -15.88 0.91 4.54
CA ARG A 76 -17.22 1.34 4.10
C ARG A 76 -17.38 2.85 3.94
N GLU A 77 -16.45 3.65 4.45
CA GLU A 77 -16.44 5.10 4.35
C GLU A 77 -15.56 5.65 3.22
N ILE A 78 -14.95 4.76 2.41
CA ILE A 78 -14.03 5.09 1.31
C ILE A 78 -14.77 5.21 -0.02
#